data_AF-F5VXM2-F1
#
_entry.id   AF-F5VXM2-F1
#
_cell.length_a   1.000
_cell.length_b   1.000
_cell.length_c   1.000
_cell.angle_alpha   90.00
_cell.angle_beta   90.00
_cell.angle_gamma   90.00
#
_symmetry.space_group_name_H-M   'P 1'
#
loop_
_entity.id
_entity.type
_entity.pdbx_description
1 polymer ?
#
loop_
_entity_poly.entity_id
_entity_poly.type
_entity_poly.pdbx_seq_one_letter_code
_entity_poly.pdbx_strand_id
1 'polypeptide(L)'
;MNKIDDNGKLFKDLVEESQIVVRRGGPLIVDEIKSNSELSAFYDEIKTCSFEEVSSKSKVNKESLLSYKFNGLSSRYEAGTDRDRILKRLDLVYELVELYKTGKHNEFLRITKFKITSSKDKISLSNVMTEISGDDITIGRVIELAEEHELISKDDLFTNFINNKGYYLWSRLKIMPFQEYVNSIDYLREYVSVITQHKVKGSEYENVLVLLDNGKWNQYNFDTLFGKGSSNENVQNRTKRLFYVAITRAMKNLIVYMPSNDRQIIEKAKDYFEQSDIVNVLSLVDE
;
A
#
# COMPACT_ATOMS: atom_id res chain seq x y z
N MET A 1 -0.03 -32.10 -7.11
CA MET A 1 -0.54 -31.07 -8.04
C MET A 1 -0.89 -31.79 -9.32
N ASN A 2 -2.18 -31.97 -9.61
CA ASN A 2 -2.60 -32.52 -10.89
C ASN A 2 -2.13 -31.56 -11.98
N LYS A 3 -1.32 -32.05 -12.92
CA LYS A 3 -1.08 -31.33 -14.17
C LYS A 3 -2.44 -31.25 -14.87
N ILE A 4 -3.03 -30.07 -14.86
CA ILE A 4 -4.20 -29.79 -15.70
C ILE A 4 -3.65 -29.76 -17.12
N ASP A 5 -3.96 -30.80 -17.89
CA ASP A 5 -3.63 -30.88 -19.30
C ASP A 5 -4.66 -30.05 -20.06
N ASP A 6 -4.23 -28.90 -20.61
CA ASP A 6 -5.18 -27.89 -21.09
C ASP A 6 -5.83 -28.26 -22.42
N ASN A 7 -5.25 -29.15 -23.24
CA ASN A 7 -5.75 -29.72 -24.50
C ASN A 7 -6.73 -28.84 -25.33
N GLY A 8 -6.58 -27.51 -25.30
CA GLY A 8 -7.52 -26.57 -25.92
C GLY A 8 -8.94 -26.53 -25.33
N LYS A 9 -9.17 -27.07 -24.12
CA LYS A 9 -10.45 -27.03 -23.42
C LYS A 9 -10.79 -25.61 -22.96
N LEU A 10 -12.09 -25.33 -22.84
CA LEU A 10 -12.57 -24.06 -22.29
C LEU A 10 -12.38 -24.05 -20.77
N PHE A 11 -12.23 -22.85 -20.20
CA PHE A 11 -12.04 -22.70 -18.77
C PHE A 11 -13.16 -23.35 -17.94
N LYS A 12 -14.42 -23.28 -18.39
CA LYS A 12 -15.56 -23.93 -17.71
C LYS A 12 -15.37 -25.44 -17.57
N ASP A 13 -14.86 -26.10 -18.61
CA ASP A 13 -14.76 -27.55 -18.67
C ASP A 13 -13.65 -28.01 -17.70
N LEU A 14 -12.54 -27.27 -17.67
CA LEU A 14 -11.44 -27.48 -16.72
C LEU A 14 -11.88 -27.27 -15.27
N VAL A 15 -12.73 -26.29 -15.02
CA VAL A 15 -13.27 -26.00 -13.69
C VAL A 15 -14.19 -27.13 -13.21
N GLU A 16 -15.05 -27.66 -14.08
CA GLU A 16 -15.92 -28.81 -13.78
C GLU A 16 -15.12 -30.10 -13.53
N GLU A 17 -14.06 -30.35 -14.32
CA GLU A 17 -13.18 -31.51 -14.18
C GLU A 17 -12.32 -31.48 -12.91
N SER A 18 -11.87 -30.29 -12.51
CA SER A 18 -10.91 -30.13 -11.40
C SER A 18 -11.55 -30.27 -10.02
N GLN A 19 -12.88 -30.08 -9.90
CA GLN A 19 -13.65 -30.22 -8.66
C GLN A 19 -12.95 -29.63 -7.41
N ILE A 20 -12.40 -28.42 -7.55
CA ILE A 20 -11.58 -27.81 -6.49
C ILE A 20 -12.47 -27.40 -5.32
N VAL A 21 -12.11 -27.86 -4.12
CA VAL A 21 -12.76 -27.50 -2.86
C VAL A 21 -12.06 -26.33 -2.17
N VAL A 22 -12.83 -25.43 -1.57
CA VAL A 22 -12.33 -24.23 -0.86
C VAL A 22 -11.41 -24.61 0.30
N ARG A 23 -11.79 -25.68 1.00
CA ARG A 23 -11.08 -26.31 2.11
C ARG A 23 -11.35 -27.81 2.08
N ARG A 24 -10.48 -28.61 2.70
CA ARG A 24 -10.66 -30.07 2.75
C ARG A 24 -12.03 -30.40 3.38
N GLY A 25 -12.93 -31.03 2.61
CA GLY A 25 -14.31 -31.33 3.03
C GLY A 25 -15.30 -30.16 2.98
N GLY A 26 -14.93 -29.04 2.35
CA GLY A 26 -15.82 -27.89 2.11
C GLY A 26 -16.54 -27.95 0.74
N PRO A 27 -17.39 -26.94 0.44
CA PRO A 27 -18.06 -26.84 -0.86
C PRO A 27 -17.06 -26.62 -2.00
N LEU A 28 -17.51 -26.84 -3.24
CA LEU A 28 -16.72 -26.54 -4.43
C LEU A 28 -16.55 -25.02 -4.55
N ILE A 29 -15.37 -24.59 -4.98
CA ILE A 29 -15.06 -23.17 -5.22
C ILE A 29 -16.05 -22.57 -6.24
N VAL A 30 -16.48 -23.36 -7.21
CA VAL A 30 -17.42 -22.95 -8.26
C VAL A 30 -18.78 -22.55 -7.68
N ASP A 31 -19.25 -23.28 -6.68
CA ASP A 31 -20.54 -23.00 -6.04
C ASP A 31 -20.44 -21.69 -5.24
N GLU A 32 -19.31 -21.43 -4.60
CA GLU A 32 -19.04 -20.19 -3.90
C GLU A 32 -18.95 -19.00 -4.86
N ILE A 33 -18.26 -19.15 -6.01
CA ILE A 33 -18.20 -18.15 -7.08
C ILE A 33 -19.60 -17.85 -7.61
N LYS A 34 -20.41 -18.87 -7.88
CA LYS A 34 -21.80 -18.70 -8.37
C LYS A 34 -22.72 -18.06 -7.33
N SER A 35 -22.44 -18.26 -6.03
CA SER A 35 -23.23 -17.67 -4.95
C SER A 35 -22.99 -16.16 -4.77
N ASN A 36 -21.82 -15.66 -5.21
CA ASN A 36 -21.48 -14.26 -5.15
C ASN A 36 -21.75 -13.61 -6.52
N SER A 37 -22.69 -12.66 -6.58
CA SER A 37 -23.10 -12.01 -7.82
C SER A 37 -21.94 -11.37 -8.59
N GLU A 38 -20.99 -10.77 -7.88
CA GLU A 38 -19.86 -10.07 -8.50
C GLU A 38 -18.80 -11.04 -9.04
N LEU A 39 -18.56 -12.15 -8.35
CA LEU A 39 -17.65 -13.19 -8.82
C LEU A 39 -18.28 -14.00 -9.96
N SER A 40 -19.59 -14.25 -9.89
CA SER A 40 -20.33 -14.91 -10.95
C SER A 40 -20.29 -14.12 -12.25
N ALA A 41 -20.49 -12.79 -12.18
CA ALA A 41 -20.42 -11.93 -13.37
C ALA A 41 -19.06 -12.04 -14.07
N PHE A 42 -17.96 -11.97 -13.31
CA PHE A 42 -16.63 -12.13 -13.89
C PHE A 42 -16.38 -13.56 -14.39
N TYR A 43 -16.85 -14.58 -13.67
CA TYR A 43 -16.76 -15.96 -14.11
C TYR A 43 -17.46 -16.18 -15.46
N ASP A 44 -18.62 -15.57 -15.66
CA ASP A 44 -19.36 -15.63 -16.91
C ASP A 44 -18.62 -15.01 -18.10
N GLU A 45 -17.76 -14.01 -17.86
CA GLU A 45 -16.89 -13.43 -18.88
C GLU A 45 -15.74 -14.38 -19.28
N ILE A 46 -15.16 -15.10 -18.32
CA ILE A 46 -13.95 -15.91 -18.53
C ILE A 46 -14.23 -17.37 -18.87
N LYS A 47 -15.45 -17.88 -18.64
CA LYS A 47 -15.80 -19.30 -18.80
C LYS A 47 -15.58 -19.83 -20.22
N THR A 48 -15.62 -18.96 -21.22
CA THR A 48 -15.42 -19.27 -22.64
C THR A 48 -13.99 -19.00 -23.13
N CYS A 49 -13.10 -18.51 -22.28
CA CYS A 49 -11.69 -18.29 -22.61
C CYS A 49 -10.86 -19.56 -22.39
N SER A 50 -9.66 -19.58 -22.97
CA SER A 50 -8.67 -20.62 -22.68
C SER A 50 -8.05 -20.42 -21.29
N PHE A 51 -7.49 -21.49 -20.71
CA PHE A 51 -6.81 -21.38 -19.41
C PHE A 51 -5.64 -20.37 -19.43
N GLU A 52 -4.88 -20.32 -20.53
CA GLU A 52 -3.78 -19.37 -20.69
C GLU A 52 -4.27 -17.92 -20.68
N GLU A 53 -5.36 -17.63 -21.40
CA GLU A 53 -5.98 -16.30 -21.43
C GLU A 53 -6.46 -15.90 -20.03
N VAL A 54 -7.19 -16.77 -19.34
CA VAL A 54 -7.70 -16.52 -17.98
C VAL A 54 -6.56 -16.30 -17.00
N SER A 55 -5.53 -17.15 -17.04
CA SER A 55 -4.33 -17.04 -16.20
C SER A 55 -3.58 -15.74 -16.47
N SER A 56 -3.53 -15.28 -17.73
CA SER A 56 -2.89 -14.01 -18.07
C SER A 56 -3.67 -12.80 -17.54
N LYS A 57 -5.01 -12.82 -17.65
CA LYS A 57 -5.91 -11.70 -17.33
C LYS A 57 -6.25 -11.54 -15.84
N SER A 58 -6.13 -12.61 -15.07
CA SER A 58 -6.62 -12.68 -13.68
C SER A 58 -5.51 -12.56 -12.62
N LYS A 59 -4.26 -12.33 -13.03
CA LYS A 59 -3.13 -12.23 -12.11
C LYS A 59 -3.14 -10.90 -11.35
N VAL A 60 -3.28 -10.97 -10.04
CA VAL A 60 -3.13 -9.82 -9.13
C VAL A 60 -1.83 -9.96 -8.35
N ASN A 61 -0.94 -8.98 -8.51
CA ASN A 61 0.29 -8.91 -7.73
C ASN A 61 -0.01 -8.26 -6.37
N LYS A 62 0.02 -9.03 -5.28
CA LYS A 62 -0.22 -8.51 -3.92
C LYS A 62 0.81 -7.47 -3.48
N GLU A 63 2.07 -7.65 -3.89
CA GLU A 63 3.14 -6.70 -3.57
C GLU A 63 2.87 -5.34 -4.23
N SER A 64 2.32 -5.34 -5.46
CA SER A 64 1.92 -4.10 -6.16
C SER A 64 0.97 -3.24 -5.33
N LEU A 65 -0.08 -3.86 -4.78
CA LEU A 65 -1.13 -3.18 -4.00
C LEU A 65 -0.55 -2.41 -2.81
N LEU A 66 0.50 -2.94 -2.20
CA LEU A 66 1.16 -2.38 -1.01
C LEU A 66 2.42 -1.56 -1.33
N SER A 67 2.81 -1.47 -2.61
CA SER A 67 4.05 -0.84 -3.06
C SER A 67 3.92 0.68 -3.17
N TYR A 68 3.37 1.35 -2.15
CA TYR A 68 3.37 2.82 -2.04
C TYR A 68 3.99 3.16 -0.69
N LYS A 69 5.07 3.95 -0.70
CA LYS A 69 5.82 4.22 0.52
C LYS A 69 6.43 5.61 0.50
N PHE A 70 6.65 6.15 1.70
CA PHE A 70 7.41 7.39 1.85
C PHE A 70 8.87 7.16 1.48
N ASN A 71 9.40 8.01 0.61
CA ASN A 71 10.81 8.09 0.28
C ASN A 71 11.43 9.25 1.07
N GLY A 72 12.27 8.91 2.04
CA GLY A 72 12.96 9.89 2.89
C GLY A 72 13.84 10.88 2.13
N LEU A 73 14.47 10.43 1.04
CA LEU A 73 15.38 11.26 0.25
C LEU A 73 14.64 12.35 -0.53
N SER A 74 13.49 12.02 -1.11
CA SER A 74 12.66 12.96 -1.86
C SER A 74 11.60 13.65 -1.00
N SER A 75 11.46 13.22 0.27
CA SER A 75 10.42 13.64 1.20
C SER A 75 9.00 13.53 0.62
N ARG A 76 8.77 12.52 -0.23
CA ARG A 76 7.51 12.30 -0.94
C ARG A 76 7.12 10.82 -0.93
N TYR A 77 5.83 10.54 -1.02
CA TYR A 77 5.36 9.18 -1.24
C TYR A 77 5.52 8.81 -2.70
N GLU A 78 6.11 7.65 -2.96
CA GLU A 78 6.43 7.20 -4.30
C GLU A 78 5.95 5.77 -4.52
N ALA A 79 5.57 5.50 -5.77
CA ALA A 79 5.32 4.16 -6.26
C ALA A 79 6.60 3.33 -6.19
N GLY A 80 6.54 2.20 -5.48
CA GLY A 80 7.62 1.23 -5.47
C GLY A 80 7.74 0.47 -6.80
N THR A 81 8.80 -0.33 -6.91
CA THR A 81 9.14 -1.06 -8.14
C THR A 81 8.04 -2.03 -8.58
N ASP A 82 7.37 -2.65 -7.62
CA ASP A 82 6.36 -3.67 -7.86
C ASP A 82 4.99 -3.09 -8.20
N ARG A 83 4.79 -1.77 -8.00
CA ARG A 83 3.52 -1.10 -8.27
C ARG A 83 3.19 -1.17 -9.75
N ASP A 84 2.02 -1.68 -10.06
CA ASP A 84 1.55 -1.94 -11.41
C ASP A 84 1.10 -0.65 -12.11
N ARG A 85 0.78 -0.79 -13.38
CA ARG A 85 0.49 0.33 -14.27
C ARG A 85 -0.84 1.01 -13.99
N ILE A 86 -1.82 0.27 -13.45
CA ILE A 86 -3.11 0.84 -13.05
C ILE A 86 -2.88 1.73 -11.84
N LEU A 87 -2.25 1.18 -10.80
CA LEU A 87 -2.03 1.92 -9.56
C LEU A 87 -1.12 3.13 -9.78
N LYS A 88 -0.07 3.02 -10.61
CA LYS A 88 0.77 4.19 -10.98
C LYS A 88 -0.02 5.30 -11.67
N ARG A 89 -1.02 4.95 -12.48
CA ARG A 89 -1.87 5.95 -13.15
C ARG A 89 -2.84 6.61 -12.16
N LEU A 90 -3.36 5.84 -11.21
CA LEU A 90 -4.19 6.37 -10.13
C LEU A 90 -3.39 7.25 -9.16
N ASP A 91 -2.14 6.89 -8.84
CA ASP A 91 -1.25 7.70 -8.00
C ASP A 91 -1.06 9.09 -8.61
N LEU A 92 -0.87 9.16 -9.94
CA LEU A 92 -0.69 10.42 -10.66
C LEU A 92 -1.93 11.31 -10.55
N VAL A 93 -3.12 10.75 -10.75
CA VAL A 93 -4.36 11.53 -10.63
C VAL A 93 -4.60 11.97 -9.19
N TYR A 94 -4.37 11.08 -8.23
CA TYR A 94 -4.44 11.41 -6.81
C TYR A 94 -3.48 12.55 -6.43
N GLU A 95 -2.23 12.51 -6.90
CA GLU A 95 -1.25 13.58 -6.66
C GLU A 95 -1.72 14.93 -7.23
N LEU A 96 -2.26 14.93 -8.45
CA LEU A 96 -2.83 16.14 -9.05
C LEU A 96 -4.00 16.70 -8.22
N VAL A 97 -4.88 15.83 -7.72
CA VAL A 97 -6.00 16.22 -6.84
C VAL A 97 -5.48 16.82 -5.53
N GLU A 98 -4.51 16.18 -4.89
CA GLU A 98 -3.89 16.65 -3.65
C GLU A 98 -3.18 18.00 -3.83
N LEU A 99 -2.39 18.16 -4.90
CA LEU A 99 -1.68 19.42 -5.19
C LEU A 99 -2.67 20.57 -5.43
N TYR A 100 -3.80 20.30 -6.07
CA TYR A 100 -4.84 21.29 -6.27
C TYR A 100 -5.55 21.65 -4.95
N LYS A 101 -5.96 20.64 -4.16
CA LYS A 101 -6.62 20.83 -2.85
C LYS A 101 -5.75 21.60 -1.86
N THR A 102 -4.44 21.32 -1.83
CA THR A 102 -3.47 21.98 -0.95
C THR A 102 -3.00 23.35 -1.45
N GLY A 103 -3.50 23.82 -2.59
CA GLY A 103 -3.14 25.12 -3.16
C GLY A 103 -1.73 25.19 -3.78
N LYS A 104 -1.06 24.05 -3.97
CA LYS A 104 0.28 23.95 -4.57
C LYS A 104 0.24 24.02 -6.10
N HIS A 105 -0.39 25.07 -6.62
CA HIS A 105 -0.69 25.21 -8.06
C HIS A 105 0.56 25.20 -8.96
N ASN A 106 1.70 25.69 -8.48
CA ASN A 106 2.94 25.68 -9.26
C ASN A 106 3.44 24.26 -9.54
N GLU A 107 3.36 23.37 -8.55
CA GLU A 107 3.74 21.95 -8.71
C GLU A 107 2.68 21.21 -9.54
N PHE A 108 1.40 21.50 -9.31
CA PHE A 108 0.30 20.98 -10.14
C PHE A 108 0.55 21.24 -11.63
N LEU A 109 0.86 22.50 -11.99
CA LEU A 109 1.10 22.93 -13.37
C LEU A 109 2.37 22.34 -13.99
N ARG A 110 3.34 21.89 -13.17
CA ARG A 110 4.55 21.21 -13.65
C ARG A 110 4.27 19.77 -14.06
N ILE A 111 3.36 19.10 -13.35
CA ILE A 111 3.05 17.68 -13.56
C ILE A 111 1.97 17.52 -14.62
N THR A 112 0.91 18.32 -14.55
CA THR A 112 -0.20 18.28 -15.51
C THR A 112 0.23 18.72 -16.91
N LYS A 113 -0.49 18.27 -17.93
CA LYS A 113 -0.37 18.80 -19.30
C LYS A 113 -1.35 19.94 -19.59
N PHE A 114 -2.24 20.23 -18.65
CA PHE A 114 -3.21 21.32 -18.77
C PHE A 114 -2.53 22.67 -18.90
N LYS A 115 -2.86 23.41 -19.96
CA LYS A 115 -2.32 24.76 -20.21
C LYS A 115 -3.33 25.82 -19.82
N ILE A 116 -2.94 26.70 -18.91
CA ILE A 116 -3.75 27.87 -18.54
C ILE A 116 -3.31 29.07 -19.38
N THR A 117 -4.15 29.46 -20.34
CA THR A 117 -3.92 30.63 -21.21
C THR A 117 -4.94 31.74 -20.98
N SER A 118 -6.10 31.41 -20.41
CA SER A 118 -7.21 32.32 -20.21
C SER A 118 -7.90 32.12 -18.85
N SER A 119 -8.71 33.10 -18.45
CA SER A 119 -9.58 32.97 -17.27
C SER A 119 -10.63 31.85 -17.43
N LYS A 120 -11.03 31.55 -18.67
CA LYS A 120 -11.96 30.44 -18.97
C LYS A 120 -11.32 29.08 -18.63
N ASP A 121 -10.03 28.93 -18.90
CA ASP A 121 -9.30 27.68 -18.60
C ASP A 121 -9.22 27.45 -17.09
N LYS A 122 -9.08 28.52 -16.29
CA LYS A 122 -9.11 28.44 -14.82
C LYS A 122 -10.46 27.95 -14.29
N ILE A 123 -11.55 28.48 -14.86
CA ILE A 123 -12.91 28.06 -14.50
C ILE A 123 -13.12 26.59 -14.89
N SER A 124 -12.71 26.20 -16.10
CA SER A 124 -12.80 24.81 -16.55
C SER A 124 -12.04 23.87 -15.62
N LEU A 125 -10.79 24.22 -15.27
CA LEU A 125 -10.00 23.43 -14.34
C LEU A 125 -10.70 23.30 -12.99
N SER A 126 -11.19 24.41 -12.43
CA SER A 126 -11.91 24.38 -11.16
C SER A 126 -13.14 23.48 -11.18
N ASN A 127 -13.90 23.49 -12.29
CA ASN A 127 -15.07 22.63 -12.44
C ASN A 127 -14.67 21.15 -12.47
N VAL A 128 -13.65 20.80 -13.25
CA VAL A 128 -13.14 19.41 -13.36
C VAL A 128 -12.60 18.92 -12.02
N MET A 129 -11.85 19.75 -11.30
CA MET A 129 -11.32 19.37 -9.99
C MET A 129 -12.43 19.20 -8.95
N THR A 130 -13.52 19.97 -9.06
CA THR A 130 -14.71 19.81 -8.22
C THR A 130 -15.42 18.51 -8.52
N GLU A 131 -15.57 18.16 -9.81
CA GLU A 131 -16.19 16.91 -10.27
C GLU A 131 -15.40 15.67 -9.84
N ILE A 132 -14.07 15.67 -10.04
CA ILE A 132 -13.19 14.57 -9.62
C ILE A 132 -13.17 14.40 -8.09
N SER A 133 -13.41 15.48 -7.34
CA SER A 133 -13.45 15.44 -5.87
C SER A 133 -14.82 15.03 -5.32
N GLY A 134 -15.79 14.68 -6.16
CA GLY A 134 -17.09 14.18 -5.70
C GLY A 134 -16.97 12.79 -5.06
N ASP A 135 -17.81 12.50 -4.06
CA ASP A 135 -17.72 11.24 -3.30
C ASP A 135 -18.14 10.01 -4.13
N ASP A 136 -19.11 10.18 -5.03
CA ASP A 136 -19.73 9.08 -5.79
C ASP A 136 -19.04 8.79 -7.14
N ILE A 137 -18.07 9.60 -7.54
CA ILE A 137 -17.43 9.43 -8.85
C ILE A 137 -16.57 8.18 -8.86
N THR A 138 -16.74 7.34 -9.89
CA THR A 138 -15.97 6.11 -9.99
C THR A 138 -14.55 6.34 -10.47
N ILE A 139 -13.63 5.45 -10.11
CA ILE A 139 -12.24 5.45 -10.58
C ILE A 139 -12.16 5.50 -12.11
N GLY A 140 -13.02 4.75 -12.80
CA GLY A 140 -13.10 4.75 -14.27
C GLY A 140 -13.41 6.14 -14.81
N ARG A 141 -14.45 6.80 -14.27
CA ARG A 141 -14.87 8.13 -14.72
C ARG A 141 -13.82 9.20 -14.40
N VAL A 142 -13.13 9.08 -13.26
CA VAL A 142 -12.03 10.00 -12.91
C VAL A 142 -10.89 9.92 -13.92
N ILE A 143 -10.46 8.72 -14.33
CA ILE A 143 -9.43 8.57 -15.38
C ILE A 143 -9.91 9.16 -16.71
N GLU A 144 -11.16 8.92 -17.10
CA GLU A 144 -11.74 9.49 -18.31
C GLU A 144 -11.74 11.02 -18.29
N LEU A 145 -12.25 11.65 -17.22
CA LEU A 145 -12.23 13.11 -17.06
C LEU A 145 -10.80 13.66 -17.09
N ALA A 146 -9.86 12.99 -16.42
CA ALA A 146 -8.47 13.42 -16.39
C ALA A 146 -7.82 13.37 -17.79
N GLU A 147 -8.19 12.41 -18.64
CA GLU A 147 -7.73 12.35 -20.03
C GLU A 147 -8.46 13.35 -20.93
N GLU A 148 -9.79 13.46 -20.81
CA GLU A 148 -10.66 14.39 -21.58
C GLU A 148 -10.22 15.84 -21.40
N HIS A 149 -9.82 16.20 -20.17
CA HIS A 149 -9.39 17.55 -19.81
C HIS A 149 -7.87 17.72 -19.78
N GLU A 150 -7.09 16.81 -20.40
CA GLU A 150 -5.62 16.90 -20.49
C GLU A 150 -4.89 17.06 -19.13
N LEU A 151 -5.51 16.62 -18.03
CA LEU A 151 -4.84 16.55 -16.74
C LEU A 151 -3.70 15.52 -16.81
N ILE A 152 -3.95 14.40 -17.49
CA ILE A 152 -3.00 13.34 -17.81
C ILE A 152 -3.04 13.02 -19.31
N SER A 153 -1.94 12.54 -19.88
CA SER A 153 -1.90 12.09 -21.28
C SER A 153 -2.47 10.69 -21.43
N LYS A 154 -3.15 10.43 -22.55
CA LYS A 154 -3.49 9.07 -23.00
C LYS A 154 -2.23 8.20 -23.06
N ASP A 155 -2.39 6.93 -22.73
CA ASP A 155 -1.26 6.04 -22.57
C ASP A 155 -1.58 4.64 -23.10
N ASP A 156 -1.05 4.34 -24.27
CA ASP A 156 -1.29 3.06 -24.97
C ASP A 156 -0.82 1.85 -24.16
N LEU A 157 0.23 2.02 -23.35
CA LEU A 157 0.72 0.94 -22.50
C LEU A 157 -0.23 0.70 -21.32
N PHE A 158 -0.95 1.72 -20.85
CA PHE A 158 -2.00 1.56 -19.83
C PHE A 158 -3.17 0.81 -20.45
N THR A 159 -3.63 1.24 -21.62
CA THR A 159 -4.69 0.58 -22.39
C THR A 159 -4.34 -0.89 -22.65
N ASN A 160 -3.12 -1.18 -23.09
CA ASN A 160 -2.65 -2.55 -23.30
C ASN A 160 -2.63 -3.35 -21.99
N PHE A 161 -2.21 -2.75 -20.89
CA PHE A 161 -2.16 -3.43 -19.59
C PHE A 161 -3.57 -3.80 -19.08
N ILE A 162 -4.53 -2.88 -19.12
CA ILE A 162 -5.91 -3.12 -18.67
C ILE A 162 -6.68 -4.08 -19.58
N ASN A 163 -6.31 -4.22 -20.84
CA ASN A 163 -6.94 -5.18 -21.76
C ASN A 163 -6.34 -6.59 -21.65
N ASN A 164 -5.19 -6.73 -20.97
CA ASN A 164 -4.46 -7.98 -20.83
C ASN A 164 -4.21 -8.29 -19.35
N LYS A 165 -2.96 -8.16 -18.87
CA LYS A 165 -2.53 -8.61 -17.54
C LYS A 165 -3.33 -8.02 -16.37
N GLY A 166 -3.76 -6.77 -16.52
CA GLY A 166 -4.51 -6.03 -15.52
C GLY A 166 -6.02 -6.12 -15.66
N TYR A 167 -6.56 -6.95 -16.57
CA TYR A 167 -7.98 -6.95 -16.91
C TYR A 167 -8.90 -7.16 -15.72
N TYR A 168 -8.67 -8.22 -14.94
CA TYR A 168 -9.46 -8.47 -13.73
C TYR A 168 -9.32 -7.33 -12.73
N LEU A 169 -8.10 -6.87 -12.45
CA LEU A 169 -7.88 -5.81 -11.48
C LEU A 169 -8.59 -4.51 -11.91
N TRP A 170 -8.48 -4.12 -13.18
CA TRP A 170 -9.14 -2.93 -13.70
C TRP A 170 -10.66 -3.06 -13.70
N SER A 171 -11.22 -4.22 -14.07
CA SER A 171 -12.68 -4.41 -14.09
C SER A 171 -13.29 -4.24 -12.70
N ARG A 172 -12.55 -4.62 -11.65
CA ARG A 172 -12.94 -4.42 -10.25
C ARG A 172 -12.72 -2.99 -9.79
N LEU A 173 -11.57 -2.38 -10.10
CA LEU A 173 -11.24 -1.04 -9.62
C LEU A 173 -12.10 0.04 -10.27
N LYS A 174 -12.33 -0.02 -11.59
CA LYS A 174 -12.96 1.08 -12.35
C LYS A 174 -14.37 1.44 -11.89
N ILE A 175 -15.07 0.52 -11.23
CA ILE A 175 -16.44 0.71 -10.73
C ILE A 175 -16.49 1.23 -9.28
N MET A 176 -15.37 1.19 -8.55
CA MET A 176 -15.34 1.67 -7.18
C MET A 176 -15.31 3.20 -7.15
N PRO A 177 -15.84 3.84 -6.09
CA PRO A 177 -15.66 5.27 -5.86
C PRO A 177 -14.17 5.64 -5.79
N PHE A 178 -13.77 6.76 -6.38
CA PHE A 178 -12.40 7.25 -6.31
C PHE A 178 -11.98 7.60 -4.88
N GLN A 179 -12.94 7.97 -4.04
CA GLN A 179 -12.70 8.21 -2.62
C GLN A 179 -12.16 6.97 -1.89
N GLU A 180 -12.53 5.75 -2.30
CA GLU A 180 -11.93 4.52 -1.74
C GLU A 180 -10.44 4.42 -2.06
N TYR A 181 -10.02 4.88 -3.25
CA TYR A 181 -8.62 4.95 -3.59
C TYR A 181 -7.88 6.01 -2.77
N VAL A 182 -8.47 7.19 -2.60
CA VAL A 182 -7.96 8.26 -1.72
C VAL A 182 -7.73 7.70 -0.30
N ASN A 183 -8.77 7.09 0.29
CA ASN A 183 -8.71 6.47 1.60
C ASN A 183 -7.63 5.37 1.68
N SER A 184 -7.44 4.59 0.61
CA SER A 184 -6.39 3.57 0.56
C SER A 184 -5.00 4.17 0.59
N ILE A 185 -4.79 5.32 -0.09
CA ILE A 185 -3.52 6.03 -0.06
C ILE A 185 -3.31 6.65 1.32
N ASP A 186 -4.34 7.26 1.91
CA ASP A 186 -4.27 7.83 3.25
C ASP A 186 -3.96 6.76 4.29
N TYR A 187 -4.59 5.58 4.21
CA TYR A 187 -4.23 4.42 5.02
C TYR A 187 -2.76 4.03 4.81
N LEU A 188 -2.29 3.95 3.56
CA LEU A 188 -0.87 3.65 3.28
C LEU A 188 0.07 4.76 3.79
N ARG A 189 -0.39 6.01 3.90
CA ARG A 189 0.37 7.14 4.44
C ARG A 189 0.38 7.16 5.97
N GLU A 190 -0.77 6.99 6.60
CA GLU A 190 -0.95 6.97 8.06
C GLU A 190 -0.36 5.72 8.70
N TYR A 191 -0.54 4.54 8.09
CA TYR A 191 0.05 3.28 8.55
C TYR A 191 1.59 3.29 8.43
N VAL A 192 2.16 4.21 7.66
CA VAL A 192 3.62 4.46 7.61
C VAL A 192 4.13 5.26 8.83
N SER A 193 3.26 5.96 9.55
CA SER A 193 3.62 6.69 10.77
C SER A 193 3.81 5.76 11.99
N VAL A 194 3.28 4.53 11.92
CA VAL A 194 3.44 3.49 12.96
C VAL A 194 3.79 2.15 12.29
N ILE A 195 4.99 2.05 11.71
CA ILE A 195 5.42 0.83 11.03
C ILE A 195 6.00 -0.19 12.02
N THR A 196 5.46 -1.41 12.00
CA THR A 196 6.17 -2.57 12.56
C THR A 196 7.45 -2.83 11.77
N GLN A 197 8.55 -2.98 12.51
CA GLN A 197 9.96 -2.84 12.10
C GLN A 197 10.46 -3.67 10.88
N HIS A 198 9.60 -4.46 10.22
CA HIS A 198 9.92 -5.26 9.02
C HIS A 198 9.78 -4.50 7.68
N LYS A 199 8.99 -3.42 7.61
CA LYS A 199 8.78 -2.66 6.36
C LYS A 199 9.73 -1.47 6.14
N VAL A 200 10.61 -1.16 7.11
CA VAL A 200 11.41 0.08 7.12
C VAL A 200 12.79 -0.05 6.43
N LYS A 201 13.13 -1.22 5.90
CA LYS A 201 14.45 -1.46 5.32
C LYS A 201 14.69 -0.54 4.11
N GLY A 202 15.61 0.41 4.26
CA GLY A 202 16.04 1.33 3.19
C GLY A 202 15.34 2.70 3.14
N SER A 203 14.46 3.02 4.09
CA SER A 203 13.87 4.37 4.20
C SER A 203 14.50 5.14 5.36
N GLU A 204 14.57 6.46 5.29
CA GLU A 204 15.11 7.34 6.34
C GLU A 204 14.07 8.42 6.67
N TYR A 205 14.05 8.92 7.90
CA TYR A 205 13.08 9.90 8.40
C TYR A 205 13.79 10.93 9.28
N GLU A 206 13.34 12.18 9.24
CA GLU A 206 13.95 13.24 10.07
C GLU A 206 13.83 12.94 11.57
N ASN A 207 12.64 12.56 12.03
CA ASN A 207 12.33 12.27 13.43
C ASN A 207 11.75 10.87 13.54
N VAL A 208 12.31 10.03 14.43
CA VAL A 208 11.84 8.64 14.63
C VAL A 208 11.54 8.39 16.10
N LEU A 209 10.34 7.87 16.38
CA LEU A 209 9.98 7.29 17.67
C LEU A 209 9.99 5.76 17.57
N VAL A 210 10.85 5.11 18.36
CA VAL A 210 10.92 3.65 18.46
C VAL A 210 10.23 3.20 19.74
N LEU A 211 9.06 2.57 19.60
CA LEU A 211 8.37 1.92 20.72
C LEU A 211 8.91 0.50 20.89
N LEU A 212 9.55 0.23 22.04
CA LEU A 212 10.04 -1.09 22.45
C LEU A 212 8.99 -1.78 23.34
N ASP A 213 7.90 -2.24 22.72
CA ASP A 213 6.89 -3.07 23.37
C ASP A 213 7.00 -4.51 22.86
N ASN A 214 7.07 -5.48 23.79
CA ASN A 214 7.11 -6.89 23.45
C ASN A 214 5.76 -7.42 22.94
N GLY A 215 4.64 -6.72 23.17
CA GLY A 215 3.37 -6.91 22.46
C GLY A 215 2.78 -8.33 22.42
N LYS A 216 3.21 -9.24 23.32
CA LYS A 216 2.97 -10.70 23.31
C LYS A 216 3.58 -11.48 22.13
N TRP A 217 4.63 -10.98 21.49
CA TRP A 217 5.30 -11.65 20.38
C TRP A 217 6.35 -12.64 20.89
N ASN A 218 6.26 -13.92 20.50
CA ASN A 218 7.19 -14.96 20.99
C ASN A 218 8.54 -14.98 20.24
N GLN A 219 8.68 -14.23 19.15
CA GLN A 219 9.89 -14.25 18.31
C GLN A 219 10.93 -13.18 18.67
N TYR A 220 10.53 -12.17 19.46
CA TYR A 220 11.34 -11.01 19.81
C TYR A 220 11.21 -10.73 21.30
N ASN A 221 12.26 -10.16 21.90
CA ASN A 221 12.21 -9.72 23.29
C ASN A 221 13.18 -8.55 23.48
N PHE A 222 12.65 -7.32 23.52
CA PHE A 222 13.42 -6.09 23.62
C PHE A 222 14.16 -5.92 24.95
N ASP A 223 13.74 -6.60 26.02
CA ASP A 223 14.46 -6.60 27.30
C ASP A 223 15.90 -7.14 27.12
N THR A 224 16.11 -7.98 26.09
CA THR A 224 17.43 -8.55 25.75
C THR A 224 18.43 -7.54 25.25
N LEU A 225 17.98 -6.38 24.76
CA LEU A 225 18.85 -5.26 24.44
C LEU A 225 19.53 -4.70 25.69
N PHE A 226 18.87 -4.83 26.85
CA PHE A 226 19.30 -4.28 28.13
C PHE A 226 19.76 -5.38 29.12
N GLY A 227 20.17 -6.54 28.61
CA GLY A 227 20.73 -7.62 29.42
C GLY A 227 19.70 -8.41 30.23
N LYS A 228 18.40 -8.27 29.93
CA LYS A 228 17.30 -9.00 30.58
C LYS A 228 16.49 -9.81 29.55
N GLY A 229 15.55 -10.65 29.98
CA GLY A 229 14.64 -11.36 29.07
C GLY A 229 15.21 -12.69 28.56
N SER A 230 14.96 -13.01 27.28
CA SER A 230 15.27 -14.33 26.70
C SER A 230 16.77 -14.64 26.67
N SER A 231 17.16 -15.83 27.14
CA SER A 231 18.52 -16.37 27.00
C SER A 231 18.79 -17.00 25.63
N ASN A 232 17.79 -17.05 24.74
CA ASN A 232 17.93 -17.66 23.41
C ASN A 232 18.68 -16.70 22.46
N GLU A 233 19.89 -17.08 22.06
CA GLU A 233 20.74 -16.27 21.16
C GLU A 233 20.05 -15.90 19.84
N ASN A 234 19.20 -16.76 19.28
CA ASN A 234 18.47 -16.44 18.05
C ASN A 234 17.48 -15.30 18.26
N VAL A 235 16.78 -15.30 19.40
CA VAL A 235 15.84 -14.22 19.77
C VAL A 235 16.62 -12.93 20.02
N GLN A 236 17.74 -13.00 20.74
CA GLN A 236 18.61 -11.84 20.99
C GLN A 236 19.14 -11.25 19.68
N ASN A 237 19.66 -12.08 18.78
CA ASN A 237 20.21 -11.64 17.50
C ASN A 237 19.15 -11.03 16.58
N ARG A 238 17.96 -11.63 16.52
CA ARG A 238 16.82 -11.07 15.76
C ARG A 238 16.39 -9.73 16.33
N THR A 239 16.25 -9.63 17.66
CA THR A 239 15.88 -8.39 18.36
C THR A 239 16.91 -7.28 18.13
N LYS A 240 18.21 -7.58 18.28
CA LYS A 240 19.31 -6.62 18.02
C LYS A 240 19.30 -6.12 16.58
N ARG A 241 19.14 -7.01 15.60
CA ARG A 241 19.05 -6.61 14.18
C ARG A 241 17.85 -5.72 13.92
N LEU A 242 16.71 -6.04 14.52
CA LEU A 242 15.48 -5.29 14.36
C LEU A 242 15.60 -3.88 14.97
N PHE A 243 16.15 -3.79 16.19
CA PHE A 243 16.45 -2.53 16.85
C PHE A 243 17.45 -1.68 16.06
N TYR A 244 18.55 -2.28 15.60
CA TYR A 244 19.53 -1.63 14.75
C TYR A 244 18.90 -1.04 13.48
N VAL A 245 18.05 -1.81 12.80
CA VAL A 245 17.33 -1.32 11.61
C VAL A 245 16.45 -0.14 11.97
N ALA A 246 15.73 -0.19 13.10
CA ALA A 246 14.81 0.87 13.53
C ALA A 246 15.52 2.18 13.88
N ILE A 247 16.59 2.14 14.69
CA ILE A 247 17.30 3.35 15.11
C ILE A 247 18.09 4.00 13.96
N THR A 248 18.60 3.22 13.02
CA THR A 248 19.34 3.73 11.85
C THR A 248 18.45 4.37 10.78
N ARG A 249 17.13 4.50 11.03
CA ARG A 249 16.24 5.25 10.13
C ARG A 249 16.18 6.73 10.49
N ALA A 250 16.59 7.13 11.69
CA ALA A 250 16.58 8.53 12.13
C ALA A 250 17.73 9.31 11.48
N MET A 251 17.40 10.48 10.91
CA MET A 251 18.37 11.41 10.33
C MET A 251 18.72 12.56 11.28
N LYS A 252 17.75 13.06 12.05
CA LYS A 252 17.94 14.19 12.98
C LYS A 252 17.68 13.79 14.43
N ASN A 253 16.46 13.36 14.74
CA ASN A 253 16.04 13.07 16.11
C ASN A 253 15.58 11.61 16.26
N LEU A 254 16.03 10.95 17.33
CA LEU A 254 15.63 9.61 17.71
C LEU A 254 15.09 9.64 19.15
N ILE A 255 13.86 9.16 19.34
CA ILE A 255 13.28 8.91 20.65
C ILE A 255 13.06 7.40 20.76
N VAL A 256 13.56 6.79 21.83
CA VAL A 256 13.28 5.39 22.15
C VAL A 256 12.40 5.34 23.38
N TYR A 257 11.17 4.85 23.22
CA TYR A 257 10.24 4.69 24.32
C TYR A 257 10.07 3.20 24.64
N MET A 258 10.36 2.84 25.90
CA MET A 258 10.15 1.50 26.43
C MET A 258 9.28 1.61 27.68
N PRO A 259 8.07 1.04 27.70
CA PRO A 259 7.24 1.02 28.90
C PRO A 259 7.85 0.06 29.94
N SER A 260 8.72 0.57 30.81
CA SER A 260 9.40 -0.21 31.85
C SER A 260 9.75 0.65 33.07
N ASN A 261 9.54 0.09 34.27
CA ASN A 261 10.01 0.66 35.54
C ASN A 261 11.19 -0.15 36.12
N ASP A 262 11.82 -0.99 35.31
CA ASP A 262 12.87 -1.89 35.75
C ASP A 262 14.22 -1.16 35.89
N ARG A 263 14.78 -1.17 37.11
CA ARG A 263 16.04 -0.51 37.42
C ARG A 263 17.23 -1.07 36.64
N GLN A 264 17.27 -2.37 36.37
CA GLN A 264 18.37 -2.96 35.61
C GLN A 264 18.35 -2.50 34.15
N ILE A 265 17.15 -2.40 33.57
CA ILE A 265 16.98 -1.88 32.20
C ILE A 265 17.42 -0.42 32.14
N ILE A 266 17.00 0.42 33.12
CA ILE A 266 17.38 1.83 33.19
C ILE A 266 18.89 2.00 33.38
N GLU A 267 19.51 1.24 34.28
CA GLU A 267 20.97 1.29 34.47
C GLU A 267 21.70 0.87 33.20
N LYS A 268 21.24 -0.20 32.52
CA LYS A 268 21.86 -0.65 31.27
C LYS A 268 21.63 0.33 30.12
N ALA A 269 20.54 1.09 30.11
CA ALA A 269 20.28 2.11 29.11
C ALA A 269 21.35 3.22 29.11
N LYS A 270 21.99 3.49 30.26
CA LYS A 270 23.11 4.44 30.37
C LYS A 270 24.37 4.01 29.62
N ASP A 271 24.48 2.74 29.23
CA ASP A 271 25.55 2.27 28.34
C ASP A 271 25.34 2.74 26.89
N TYR A 272 24.10 3.11 26.53
CA TYR A 272 23.68 3.45 25.17
C TYR A 272 23.30 4.92 24.99
N PHE A 273 22.77 5.57 26.04
CA PHE A 273 22.25 6.94 26.00
C PHE A 273 22.89 7.80 27.10
N GLU A 274 22.98 9.10 26.87
CA GLU A 274 23.44 10.03 27.89
C GLU A 274 22.44 10.15 29.04
N GLN A 275 22.92 10.42 30.26
CA GLN A 275 22.08 10.49 31.44
C GLN A 275 20.99 11.58 31.34
N SER A 276 21.27 12.67 30.62
CA SER A 276 20.30 13.75 30.35
C SER A 276 19.18 13.35 29.40
N ASP A 277 19.40 12.34 28.56
CA ASP A 277 18.44 11.90 27.54
C ASP A 277 17.47 10.83 28.08
N ILE A 278 17.76 10.27 29.27
CA ILE A 278 16.92 9.28 29.93
C ILE A 278 15.89 10.01 30.80
N VAL A 279 14.71 10.24 30.22
CA VAL A 279 13.63 10.99 30.86
C VAL A 279 12.50 10.07 31.31
N ASN A 280 11.93 10.33 32.48
CA ASN A 280 10.70 9.67 32.92
C ASN A 280 9.51 10.27 32.17
N VAL A 281 8.77 9.46 31.43
CA VAL A 281 7.62 9.95 30.64
C VAL A 281 6.58 10.68 31.50
N LEU A 282 6.41 10.29 32.78
CA LEU A 282 5.48 10.98 33.67
C LEU A 282 5.87 12.45 33.92
N SER A 283 7.15 12.81 33.84
CA SER A 283 7.56 14.21 34.00
C SER A 283 7.26 15.08 32.77
N LEU A 284 6.72 14.50 31.70
CA LEU A 284 6.37 15.21 30.45
C LEU A 284 4.86 15.48 30.33
N VAL A 285 4.04 14.97 31.27
CA VAL A 285 2.56 15.07 31.22
C VAL A 285 2.02 16.16 32.17
N ASP A 286 2.88 16.79 32.96
CA ASP A 286 2.52 17.79 33.98
C ASP A 286 2.60 19.27 33.48
N GLU A 287 2.46 19.51 32.16
CA GLU A 287 2.22 20.85 31.57
C GLU A 287 0.91 20.86 30.75
#